data_AF-A0A5C7PEY7-F1
#
_entry.id   AF-A0A5C7PEY7-F1
#
_cell.length_a   1.000
_cell.length_b   1.000
_cell.length_c   1.000
_cell.angle_alpha   90.00
_cell.angle_beta   90.00
_cell.angle_gamma   90.00
#
_symmetry.space_group_name_H-M   'P 1'
#
loop_
_entity.id
_entity.type
_entity.pdbx_description
1 polymer ?
#
loop_
_entity_poly.entity_id
_entity_poly.type
_entity_poly.pdbx_seq_one_letter_code
_entity_poly.pdbx_strand_id
1 'polypeptide(L)'
;MAADDPTRTGRLRRAVVAFVRSPVSGVLPWVPTAAITGADSVALAVGVSLAISLLTAVATVVVGDRIKALETFDIVYFAVVGLVVSASGADVDQVVARWLSEVSLLVILVYAVGSVAIGRPFTSQYSRVGLTTGQAGSDLFRRWNSRATTMWAVVFAVQLASMYVAESILADPDDLVFGWIIPLASLASGFALDARMTRRYRSAIIQ
;
A
#
# COMPACT_ATOMS: atom_id res chain seq x y z
N MET A 1 38.10 -7.46 6.82
CA MET A 1 37.12 -6.92 7.77
C MET A 1 36.81 -5.49 7.33
N ALA A 2 35.76 -5.29 6.53
CA ALA A 2 35.46 -3.98 5.95
C ALA A 2 35.02 -3.03 7.06
N ALA A 3 35.73 -1.92 7.23
CA ALA A 3 35.34 -0.87 8.17
C ALA A 3 33.95 -0.36 7.79
N ASP A 4 33.04 -0.37 8.75
CA ASP A 4 31.69 0.11 8.62
C ASP A 4 31.73 1.63 8.37
N ASP A 5 31.48 2.05 7.13
CA ASP A 5 31.54 3.46 6.73
C ASP A 5 30.39 4.22 7.43
N PRO A 6 30.69 5.09 8.42
CA PRO A 6 29.67 5.77 9.22
C PRO A 6 28.75 6.64 8.36
N THR A 7 29.18 7.04 7.16
CA THR A 7 28.37 7.82 6.22
C THR A 7 27.31 6.99 5.50
N ARG A 8 27.58 5.70 5.25
CA ARG A 8 26.67 4.78 4.56
C ARG A 8 25.53 4.36 5.47
N THR A 9 25.84 3.98 6.71
CA THR A 9 24.85 3.61 7.73
C THR A 9 23.91 4.78 8.05
N GLY A 10 24.42 6.01 8.07
CA GLY A 10 23.62 7.23 8.22
C GLY A 10 22.72 7.56 7.01
N ARG A 11 23.12 7.22 5.78
CA ARG A 11 22.27 7.36 4.58
C ARG A 11 21.16 6.32 4.54
N LEU A 12 21.49 5.05 4.78
CA LEU A 12 20.52 3.95 4.81
C LEU A 12 19.44 4.18 5.87
N ARG A 13 19.83 4.55 7.09
CA ARG A 13 18.87 4.88 8.16
C ARG A 13 17.91 5.99 7.76
N ARG A 14 18.41 7.07 7.12
CA ARG A 14 17.55 8.16 6.63
C ARG A 14 16.58 7.70 5.55
N ALA A 15 17.02 6.83 4.63
CA ALA A 15 16.17 6.26 3.60
C ALA A 15 15.05 5.41 4.21
N VAL A 16 15.37 4.52 5.15
CA VAL A 16 14.40 3.68 5.86
C VAL A 16 13.39 4.54 6.62
N VAL A 17 13.85 5.56 7.35
CA VAL A 17 12.97 6.51 8.05
C VAL A 17 12.04 7.23 7.08
N ALA A 18 12.55 7.68 5.93
CA ALA A 18 11.74 8.36 4.92
C ALA A 18 10.69 7.41 4.31
N PHE A 19 11.06 6.16 4.05
CA PHE A 19 10.16 5.12 3.54
C PHE A 19 9.04 4.79 4.53
N VAL A 20 9.38 4.42 5.77
CA VAL A 20 8.41 4.04 6.83
C VAL A 20 7.40 5.15 7.13
N ARG A 21 7.79 6.41 6.95
CA ARG A 21 6.96 7.59 7.22
C ARG A 21 6.19 8.07 5.98
N SER A 22 6.35 7.41 4.85
CA SER A 22 5.61 7.69 3.63
C SER A 22 4.40 6.77 3.51
N PRO A 23 3.26 7.24 2.99
CA PRO A 23 2.14 6.36 2.62
C PRO A 23 2.54 5.20 1.71
N VAL A 24 3.64 5.34 0.96
CA VAL A 24 4.22 4.28 0.13
C VAL A 24 4.42 2.99 0.92
N SER A 25 4.89 3.05 2.16
CA SER A 25 5.17 1.83 2.93
C SER A 25 3.91 1.03 3.29
N GLY A 26 2.75 1.67 3.36
CA GLY A 26 1.46 0.99 3.56
C GLY A 26 0.83 0.45 2.27
N VAL A 27 1.24 0.96 1.10
CA VAL A 27 0.70 0.50 -0.19
C VAL A 27 1.61 -0.55 -0.83
N LEU A 28 2.92 -0.50 -0.56
CA LEU A 28 3.90 -1.40 -1.16
C LEU A 28 3.59 -2.90 -0.98
N PRO A 29 3.11 -3.38 0.19
CA PRO A 29 2.79 -4.80 0.37
C PRO A 29 1.73 -5.35 -0.59
N TRP A 30 0.92 -4.49 -1.21
CA TRP A 30 -0.17 -4.88 -2.12
C TRP A 30 0.30 -5.06 -3.57
N VAL A 31 1.46 -4.51 -3.91
CA VAL A 31 2.00 -4.55 -5.28
C VAL A 31 2.24 -5.99 -5.78
N PRO A 32 2.81 -6.93 -5.00
CA PRO A 32 3.01 -8.30 -5.47
C PRO A 32 1.70 -8.99 -5.88
N THR A 33 0.60 -8.79 -5.15
CA THR A 33 -0.69 -9.37 -5.54
C THR A 33 -1.24 -8.84 -6.87
N ALA A 34 -0.82 -7.65 -7.31
CA ALA A 34 -1.20 -7.10 -8.60
C ALA A 34 -0.20 -7.43 -9.72
N ALA A 35 1.06 -7.75 -9.37
CA ALA A 35 2.15 -7.92 -10.33
C ALA A 35 2.57 -9.38 -10.57
N ILE A 36 2.30 -10.27 -9.60
CA ILE A 36 2.61 -11.70 -9.68
C ILE A 36 1.30 -12.42 -9.96
N THR A 37 1.08 -12.77 -11.24
CA THR A 37 -0.14 -13.41 -11.74
C THR A 37 0.08 -14.90 -12.03
N GLY A 38 -1.01 -15.65 -12.15
CA GLY A 38 -1.02 -17.07 -12.49
C GLY A 38 -1.21 -18.00 -11.29
N ALA A 39 -1.86 -19.15 -11.54
CA ALA A 39 -2.28 -20.09 -10.49
C ALA A 39 -1.12 -20.64 -9.65
N ASP A 40 -0.01 -21.01 -10.29
CA ASP A 40 1.16 -21.55 -9.60
C ASP A 40 1.93 -20.49 -8.78
N SER A 41 1.56 -19.21 -8.93
CA SER A 41 2.25 -18.07 -8.32
C SER A 41 1.47 -17.44 -7.16
N VAL A 42 0.28 -17.94 -6.82
CA VAL A 42 -0.55 -17.39 -5.72
C VAL A 42 0.19 -17.41 -4.39
N ALA A 43 0.76 -18.56 -4.02
CA ALA A 43 1.51 -18.70 -2.77
C ALA A 43 2.73 -17.76 -2.74
N LEU A 44 3.39 -17.57 -3.90
CA LEU A 44 4.50 -16.64 -4.03
C LEU A 44 4.04 -15.18 -3.87
N ALA A 45 2.97 -14.76 -4.56
CA ALA A 45 2.43 -13.41 -4.48
C ALA A 45 2.05 -13.05 -3.04
N VAL A 46 1.26 -13.90 -2.39
CA VAL A 46 0.80 -13.71 -1.02
C VAL A 46 1.97 -13.77 -0.03
N GLY A 47 2.89 -14.70 -0.21
CA GLY A 47 4.08 -14.84 0.64
C GLY A 47 5.00 -13.62 0.57
N VAL A 48 5.25 -13.08 -0.63
CA VAL A 48 6.03 -11.85 -0.82
C VAL A 48 5.31 -10.65 -0.20
N SER A 49 4.00 -10.52 -0.40
CA SER A 49 3.19 -9.47 0.23
C SER A 49 3.24 -9.53 1.77
N LEU A 50 3.11 -10.72 2.36
CA LEU A 50 3.23 -10.91 3.80
C LEU A 50 4.64 -10.57 4.28
N ALA A 51 5.68 -11.00 3.56
CA ALA A 51 7.06 -10.68 3.91
C ALA A 51 7.32 -9.17 3.90
N ILE A 52 6.86 -8.44 2.87
CA ILE A 52 6.99 -6.97 2.80
C ILE A 52 6.23 -6.31 3.95
N SER A 53 5.04 -6.81 4.30
CA SER A 53 4.25 -6.30 5.43
C SER A 53 5.00 -6.44 6.76
N LEU A 54 5.53 -7.64 7.04
CA LEU A 54 6.31 -7.92 8.24
C LEU A 54 7.60 -7.11 8.30
N LEU A 55 8.35 -7.03 7.19
CA LEU A 55 9.57 -6.24 7.11
C LEU A 55 9.30 -4.74 7.32
N THR A 56 8.17 -4.23 6.82
CA THR A 56 7.75 -2.84 7.03
C THR A 56 7.41 -2.57 8.49
N ALA A 57 6.69 -3.48 9.16
CA ALA A 57 6.38 -3.36 10.58
C ALA A 57 7.65 -3.44 11.44
N VAL A 58 8.57 -4.37 11.13
CA VAL A 58 9.87 -4.47 11.80
C VAL A 58 10.68 -3.19 11.60
N ALA A 59 10.78 -2.68 10.37
CA ALA A 59 11.48 -1.42 10.08
C ALA A 59 10.88 -0.25 10.87
N THR A 60 9.54 -0.21 11.01
CA THR A 60 8.81 0.81 11.79
C THR A 60 9.21 0.79 13.26
N VAL A 61 9.26 -0.40 13.88
CA VAL A 61 9.71 -0.57 15.26
C VAL A 61 11.19 -0.21 15.42
N VAL A 62 12.05 -0.65 14.50
CA VAL A 62 13.50 -0.39 14.53
C VAL A 62 13.83 1.11 14.44
N VAL A 63 13.04 1.90 13.70
CA VAL A 63 13.23 3.37 13.66
C VAL A 63 12.59 4.11 14.84
N GLY A 64 11.99 3.38 15.80
CA GLY A 64 11.36 3.93 17.00
C GLY A 64 10.01 4.59 16.76
N ASP A 65 9.30 4.19 15.70
CA ASP A 65 7.96 4.67 15.38
C ASP A 65 6.90 3.64 15.82
N ARG A 66 5.63 4.03 15.84
CA ARG A 66 4.52 3.12 16.18
C ARG A 66 4.00 2.42 14.93
N ILE A 67 3.74 1.12 15.04
CA ILE A 67 3.08 0.35 13.98
C ILE A 67 1.76 1.01 13.63
N LYS A 68 1.53 1.18 12.34
CA LYS A 68 0.35 1.86 11.81
C LYS A 68 -0.79 0.87 11.61
N ALA A 69 -2.02 1.39 11.61
CA ALA A 69 -3.22 0.58 11.43
C ALA A 69 -3.22 -0.15 10.08
N LEU A 70 -2.75 0.51 9.02
CA LEU A 70 -2.64 -0.13 7.70
C LEU A 70 -1.58 -1.24 7.71
N GLU A 71 -0.41 -1.04 8.33
CA GLU A 71 0.61 -2.09 8.45
C GLU A 71 0.09 -3.33 9.20
N THR A 72 -0.72 -3.13 10.24
CA THR A 72 -1.38 -4.24 10.96
C THR A 72 -2.42 -4.92 10.06
N PHE A 73 -3.20 -4.14 9.34
CA PHE A 73 -4.21 -4.64 8.41
C PHE A 73 -3.58 -5.47 7.28
N ASP A 74 -2.48 -5.01 6.70
CA ASP A 74 -1.71 -5.70 5.66
C ASP A 74 -1.27 -7.09 6.17
N ILE A 75 -0.64 -7.14 7.35
CA ILE A 75 -0.18 -8.40 7.96
C ILE A 75 -1.35 -9.35 8.16
N VAL A 76 -2.45 -8.88 8.74
CA VAL A 76 -3.63 -9.72 9.01
C VAL A 76 -4.24 -10.23 7.71
N TYR A 77 -4.42 -9.36 6.72
CA TYR A 77 -5.00 -9.72 5.43
C TYR A 77 -4.17 -10.80 4.72
N PHE A 78 -2.87 -10.55 4.52
CA PHE A 78 -2.01 -11.52 3.82
C PHE A 78 -1.75 -12.79 4.61
N ALA A 79 -1.76 -12.74 5.94
CA ALA A 79 -1.71 -13.95 6.76
C ALA A 79 -2.98 -14.80 6.61
N VAL A 80 -4.16 -14.18 6.60
CA VAL A 80 -5.44 -14.88 6.40
C VAL A 80 -5.50 -15.48 4.99
N VAL A 81 -5.17 -14.71 3.95
CA VAL A 81 -5.14 -15.23 2.57
C VAL A 81 -4.10 -16.34 2.44
N GLY A 82 -2.91 -16.19 3.03
CA GLY A 82 -1.87 -17.22 3.02
C GLY A 82 -2.30 -18.50 3.75
N LEU A 83 -3.06 -18.38 4.84
CA LEU A 83 -3.64 -19.52 5.52
C LEU A 83 -4.70 -20.21 4.66
N VAL A 84 -5.56 -19.45 3.97
CA VAL A 84 -6.55 -20.01 3.03
C VAL A 84 -5.84 -20.77 1.92
N VAL A 85 -4.84 -20.17 1.27
CA VAL A 85 -4.07 -20.81 0.18
C VAL A 85 -3.36 -22.07 0.68
N SER A 86 -2.72 -22.03 1.86
CA SER A 86 -2.01 -23.21 2.40
C SER A 86 -2.92 -24.32 2.92
N ALA A 87 -4.15 -24.00 3.33
CA ALA A 87 -5.12 -24.99 3.82
C ALA A 87 -6.03 -25.55 2.72
N SER A 88 -6.03 -24.96 1.52
CA SER A 88 -6.96 -25.34 0.46
C SER A 88 -6.31 -26.29 -0.56
N GLY A 89 -7.16 -27.03 -1.28
CA GLY A 89 -6.73 -27.88 -2.41
C GLY A 89 -6.71 -27.11 -3.73
N ALA A 90 -6.20 -27.76 -4.78
CA ALA A 90 -5.96 -27.17 -6.10
C ALA A 90 -7.17 -26.43 -6.72
N ASP A 91 -8.40 -26.86 -6.45
CA ASP A 91 -9.61 -26.21 -6.99
C ASP A 91 -9.85 -24.81 -6.39
N VAL A 92 -9.52 -24.62 -5.11
CA VAL A 92 -9.63 -23.32 -4.44
C VAL A 92 -8.50 -22.40 -4.90
N ASP A 93 -7.30 -22.95 -5.12
CA ASP A 93 -6.16 -22.18 -5.62
C ASP A 93 -6.45 -21.55 -6.97
N GLN A 94 -7.21 -22.23 -7.85
CA GLN A 94 -7.64 -21.66 -9.14
C GLN A 94 -8.60 -20.47 -8.95
N VAL A 95 -9.57 -20.57 -8.04
CA VAL A 95 -10.51 -19.48 -7.76
C VAL A 95 -9.79 -18.30 -7.12
N VAL A 96 -8.91 -18.57 -6.16
CA VAL A 96 -8.09 -17.54 -5.51
C VAL A 96 -7.17 -16.90 -6.54
N ALA A 97 -6.46 -17.67 -7.37
CA ALA A 97 -5.59 -17.15 -8.42
C ALA A 97 -6.29 -16.20 -9.37
N ARG A 98 -7.52 -16.55 -9.74
CA ARG A 98 -8.35 -15.77 -10.66
C ARG A 98 -8.76 -14.42 -10.09
N TRP A 99 -9.05 -14.34 -8.80
CA TRP A 99 -9.67 -13.16 -8.19
C TRP A 99 -8.80 -12.45 -7.14
N LEU A 100 -7.58 -12.94 -6.88
CA LEU A 100 -6.73 -12.43 -5.80
C LEU A 100 -6.47 -10.94 -5.96
N SER A 101 -6.13 -10.50 -7.17
CA SER A 101 -5.81 -9.10 -7.47
C SER A 101 -7.00 -8.18 -7.23
N GLU A 102 -8.15 -8.52 -7.79
CA GLU A 102 -9.40 -7.77 -7.72
C GLU A 102 -9.93 -7.72 -6.30
N VAL A 103 -9.95 -8.86 -5.60
CA VAL A 103 -10.38 -8.92 -4.19
C VAL A 103 -9.44 -8.10 -3.32
N SER A 104 -8.13 -8.19 -3.53
CA SER A 104 -7.16 -7.38 -2.77
C SER A 104 -7.34 -5.88 -3.01
N LEU A 105 -7.56 -5.48 -4.27
CA LEU A 105 -7.85 -4.09 -4.64
C LEU A 105 -9.17 -3.61 -4.05
N LEU A 106 -10.21 -4.45 -4.06
CA LEU A 106 -11.49 -4.14 -3.43
C LEU A 106 -11.34 -3.96 -1.92
N VAL A 107 -10.58 -4.83 -1.26
CA VAL A 107 -10.34 -4.78 0.19
C VAL A 107 -9.61 -3.49 0.57
N ILE A 108 -8.50 -3.15 -0.10
CA ILE A 108 -7.77 -1.91 0.19
C ILE A 108 -8.58 -0.66 -0.18
N LEU A 109 -9.39 -0.71 -1.24
CA LEU A 109 -10.33 0.35 -1.60
C LEU A 109 -11.36 0.58 -0.48
N VAL A 110 -12.01 -0.49 -0.01
CA VAL A 110 -12.98 -0.43 1.09
C VAL A 110 -12.32 0.09 2.36
N TYR A 111 -11.09 -0.34 2.67
CA TYR A 111 -10.33 0.18 3.80
C TYR A 111 -10.06 1.69 3.65
N ALA A 112 -9.61 2.14 2.48
CA ALA A 112 -9.33 3.55 2.21
C ALA A 112 -10.60 4.41 2.33
N VAL A 113 -11.69 4.02 1.68
CA VAL A 113 -12.99 4.71 1.74
C VAL A 113 -13.55 4.70 3.16
N GLY A 114 -13.54 3.54 3.82
CA GLY A 114 -13.99 3.37 5.20
C GLY A 114 -13.23 4.26 6.17
N SER A 115 -11.90 4.36 6.01
CA SER A 115 -11.06 5.23 6.84
C SER A 115 -11.43 6.72 6.72
N VAL A 116 -11.82 7.19 5.53
CA VAL A 116 -12.34 8.56 5.33
C VAL A 116 -13.72 8.70 5.95
N ALA A 117 -14.60 7.72 5.74
CA ALA A 117 -15.98 7.75 6.22
C ALA A 117 -16.07 7.86 7.75
N ILE A 118 -15.16 7.19 8.48
CA ILE A 118 -15.07 7.28 9.94
C ILE A 118 -14.25 8.48 10.45
N GLY A 119 -13.84 9.38 9.55
CA GLY A 119 -13.07 10.58 9.89
C GLY A 119 -11.63 10.33 10.33
N ARG A 120 -11.07 9.14 10.02
CA ARG A 120 -9.69 8.75 10.35
C ARG A 120 -8.96 8.27 9.09
N PRO A 121 -8.68 9.15 8.12
CA PRO A 121 -8.04 8.76 6.87
C PRO A 121 -6.71 8.05 7.14
N PHE A 122 -6.45 6.91 6.49
CA PHE A 122 -5.29 6.07 6.83
C PHE A 122 -3.95 6.82 6.67
N THR A 123 -3.87 7.79 5.76
CA THR A 123 -2.68 8.61 5.51
C THR A 123 -2.27 9.46 6.72
N SER A 124 -3.19 9.71 7.65
CA SER A 124 -2.96 10.53 8.85
C SER A 124 -1.86 10.00 9.76
N GLN A 125 -1.69 8.67 9.83
CA GLN A 125 -0.67 8.07 10.68
C GLN A 125 0.74 8.26 10.11
N TYR A 126 0.87 8.31 8.78
CA TYR A 126 2.12 8.58 8.08
C TYR A 126 2.49 10.07 8.14
N SER A 127 1.50 10.94 7.91
CA SER A 127 1.74 12.39 7.83
C SER A 127 1.90 13.08 9.17
N ARG A 128 1.40 12.49 10.26
CA ARG A 128 1.57 13.01 11.63
C ARG A 128 3.02 12.99 12.09
N VAL A 129 3.85 12.12 11.51
CA VAL A 129 5.21 11.92 12.00
C VAL A 129 6.09 13.17 11.77
N GLY A 130 6.63 13.69 12.88
CA GLY A 130 7.46 14.89 12.90
C GLY A 130 6.68 16.20 13.00
N LEU A 131 5.37 16.17 13.27
CA LEU A 131 4.55 17.36 13.53
C LEU A 131 4.31 17.57 15.02
N THR A 132 4.17 18.82 15.43
CA THR A 132 3.70 19.16 16.79
C THR A 132 2.22 18.81 16.96
N THR A 133 1.76 18.71 18.21
CA THR A 133 0.34 18.45 18.52
C THR A 133 -0.59 19.50 17.88
N GLY A 134 -0.18 20.78 17.87
CA GLY A 134 -0.94 21.86 17.24
C GLY A 134 -1.05 21.70 15.73
N GLN A 135 0.06 21.36 15.06
CA GLN A 135 0.08 21.08 13.63
C GLN A 135 -0.80 19.86 13.28
N ALA A 136 -0.64 18.75 14.00
CA ALA A 136 -1.42 17.53 13.80
C ALA A 136 -2.91 17.66 14.14
N GLY A 137 -3.29 18.69 14.91
CA GLY A 137 -4.68 19.04 15.24
C GLY A 137 -5.31 20.05 14.29
N SER A 138 -4.56 20.59 13.33
CA SER A 138 -5.05 21.65 12.43
C SER A 138 -6.12 21.16 11.42
N ASP A 139 -6.95 22.09 10.97
CA ASP A 139 -7.90 21.86 9.87
C ASP A 139 -7.19 21.50 8.57
N LEU A 140 -6.01 22.10 8.34
CA LEU A 140 -5.16 21.79 7.20
C LEU A 140 -4.73 20.32 7.22
N PHE A 141 -4.27 19.82 8.37
CA PHE A 141 -3.91 18.41 8.55
C PHE A 141 -5.08 17.49 8.20
N ARG A 142 -6.28 17.75 8.74
CA ARG A 142 -7.46 16.91 8.50
C ARG A 142 -7.88 16.92 7.02
N ARG A 143 -7.99 18.10 6.41
CA ARG A 143 -8.38 18.25 4.99
C ARG A 143 -7.37 17.61 4.05
N TRP A 144 -6.08 17.74 4.34
CA TRP A 144 -5.02 17.13 3.53
C TRP A 144 -5.10 15.61 3.56
N ASN A 145 -5.18 15.00 4.75
CA ASN A 145 -5.25 13.55 4.89
C ASN A 145 -6.50 12.97 4.25
N SER A 146 -7.65 13.66 4.38
CA SER A 146 -8.87 13.25 3.69
C SER A 146 -8.65 13.23 2.17
N ARG A 147 -8.06 14.28 1.59
CA ARG A 147 -7.79 14.35 0.14
C ARG A 147 -6.77 13.32 -0.31
N ALA A 148 -5.69 13.12 0.44
CA ALA A 148 -4.66 12.15 0.12
C ALA A 148 -5.22 10.72 0.14
N THR A 149 -6.01 10.36 1.16
CA THR A 149 -6.67 9.04 1.19
C THR A 149 -7.73 8.89 0.11
N THR A 150 -8.54 9.92 -0.18
CA THR A 150 -9.51 9.85 -1.29
C THR A 150 -8.80 9.68 -2.64
N MET A 151 -7.66 10.32 -2.87
CA MET A 151 -6.84 10.11 -4.06
C MET A 151 -6.40 8.65 -4.18
N TRP A 152 -5.92 8.04 -3.08
CA TRP A 152 -5.57 6.62 -3.06
C TRP A 152 -6.76 5.72 -3.34
N ALA A 153 -7.94 6.02 -2.77
CA ALA A 153 -9.17 5.30 -3.09
C ALA A 153 -9.50 5.37 -4.60
N VAL A 154 -9.34 6.53 -5.24
CA VAL A 154 -9.52 6.67 -6.70
C VAL A 154 -8.52 5.81 -7.47
N VAL A 155 -7.24 5.80 -7.06
CA VAL A 155 -6.20 4.97 -7.68
C VAL A 155 -6.57 3.49 -7.61
N PHE A 156 -7.02 3.00 -6.45
CA PHE A 156 -7.46 1.60 -6.28
C PHE A 156 -8.73 1.29 -7.07
N ALA A 157 -9.70 2.21 -7.12
CA ALA A 157 -10.92 2.02 -7.89
C ALA A 157 -10.64 1.94 -9.41
N VAL A 158 -9.73 2.77 -9.93
CA VAL A 158 -9.31 2.71 -11.34
C VAL A 158 -8.62 1.38 -11.65
N GLN A 159 -7.72 0.92 -10.77
CA GLN A 159 -7.07 -0.38 -10.93
C GLN A 159 -8.10 -1.52 -10.93
N LEU A 160 -8.98 -1.55 -9.93
CA LEU A 160 -10.02 -2.56 -9.79
C LEU A 160 -10.93 -2.62 -11.01
N ALA A 161 -11.43 -1.46 -11.47
CA ALA A 161 -12.30 -1.38 -12.64
C ALA A 161 -11.58 -1.86 -13.90
N SER A 162 -10.32 -1.48 -14.08
CA SER A 162 -9.52 -1.88 -15.25
C SER A 162 -9.26 -3.38 -15.27
N MET A 163 -8.79 -3.96 -14.17
CA MET A 163 -8.51 -5.40 -14.08
C MET A 163 -9.80 -6.22 -14.21
N TYR A 164 -10.90 -5.75 -13.62
CA TYR A 164 -12.21 -6.38 -13.80
C TYR A 164 -12.68 -6.38 -15.27
N VAL A 165 -12.42 -5.32 -16.03
CA VAL A 165 -12.72 -5.28 -17.47
C VAL A 165 -11.89 -6.32 -18.22
N ALA A 166 -10.59 -6.43 -17.95
CA ALA A 166 -9.72 -7.44 -18.55
C ALA A 166 -10.23 -8.87 -18.28
N GLU A 167 -10.45 -9.19 -17.01
CA GLU A 167 -10.85 -10.53 -16.56
C GLU A 167 -12.28 -10.91 -16.97
N SER A 168 -13.26 -10.02 -16.80
CA SER A 168 -14.69 -10.36 -16.91
C SER A 168 -15.35 -9.96 -18.23
N ILE A 169 -14.86 -8.90 -18.89
CA ILE A 169 -15.46 -8.39 -20.13
C ILE A 169 -14.67 -8.86 -21.35
N LEU A 170 -13.35 -8.71 -21.31
CA LEU A 170 -12.46 -9.17 -22.38
C LEU A 170 -12.17 -10.67 -22.29
N ALA A 171 -12.36 -11.26 -21.11
CA ALA A 171 -11.96 -12.64 -20.80
C ALA A 171 -10.48 -12.90 -21.10
N ASP A 172 -9.64 -11.87 -20.89
CA ASP A 172 -8.20 -11.87 -21.09
C ASP A 172 -7.53 -11.10 -19.92
N PRO A 173 -7.22 -11.77 -18.80
CA PRO A 173 -6.55 -11.14 -17.66
C PRO A 173 -5.17 -10.55 -18.01
N ASP A 174 -4.54 -11.07 -19.06
CA ASP A 174 -3.23 -10.62 -19.52
C ASP A 174 -3.33 -9.49 -20.57
N ASP A 175 -4.53 -8.93 -20.80
CA ASP A 175 -4.73 -7.80 -21.70
C ASP A 175 -3.75 -6.67 -21.35
N LEU A 176 -2.94 -6.29 -22.34
CA LEU A 176 -1.85 -5.35 -22.14
C LEU A 176 -2.34 -3.98 -21.63
N VAL A 177 -3.54 -3.55 -22.04
CA VAL A 177 -4.05 -2.22 -21.70
C VAL A 177 -4.76 -2.23 -20.35
N PHE A 178 -5.74 -3.11 -20.19
CA PHE A 178 -6.63 -3.16 -19.03
C PHE A 178 -6.06 -3.98 -17.88
N GLY A 179 -5.29 -5.03 -18.15
CA GLY A 179 -4.58 -5.83 -17.15
C GLY A 179 -3.28 -5.17 -16.66
N TRP A 180 -2.58 -4.43 -17.53
CA TRP A 180 -1.22 -3.95 -17.23
C TRP A 180 -1.05 -2.42 -17.30
N ILE A 181 -1.24 -1.78 -18.47
CA ILE A 181 -0.90 -0.36 -18.65
C ILE A 181 -1.71 0.55 -17.73
N ILE A 182 -3.05 0.42 -17.72
CA ILE A 182 -3.91 1.28 -16.92
C ILE A 182 -3.65 1.07 -15.42
N PRO A 183 -3.58 -0.16 -14.89
CA PRO A 183 -3.28 -0.36 -13.48
C PRO A 183 -1.93 0.21 -13.04
N LEU A 184 -0.87 -0.07 -13.80
CA LEU A 184 0.48 0.43 -13.50
C LEU A 184 0.57 1.95 -13.62
N ALA A 185 -0.06 2.55 -14.63
CA ALA A 185 -0.11 4.00 -14.80
C ALA A 185 -0.88 4.69 -13.67
N SER A 186 -1.98 4.09 -13.20
CA SER A 186 -2.76 4.57 -12.06
C SER A 186 -1.91 4.55 -10.78
N LEU A 187 -1.24 3.44 -10.49
CA LEU A 187 -0.37 3.30 -9.33
C LEU A 187 0.81 4.29 -9.36
N ALA A 188 1.49 4.39 -10.50
CA ALA A 188 2.59 5.35 -10.69
C ALA A 188 2.13 6.80 -10.51
N SER A 189 0.94 7.13 -11.01
CA SER A 189 0.31 8.44 -10.82
C SER A 189 0.00 8.71 -9.35
N GLY A 190 -0.51 7.71 -8.62
CA GLY A 190 -0.75 7.77 -7.18
C GLY A 190 0.52 8.14 -6.41
N PHE A 191 1.63 7.44 -6.65
CA PHE A 191 2.91 7.76 -6.02
C PHE A 191 3.44 9.15 -6.40
N ALA A 192 3.35 9.53 -7.67
CA ALA A 192 3.80 10.84 -8.13
C ALA A 192 2.98 11.99 -7.51
N LEU A 193 1.66 11.81 -7.39
CA LEU A 193 0.75 12.76 -6.76
C LEU A 193 0.99 12.84 -5.26
N ASP A 194 1.12 11.71 -4.56
CA ASP A 194 1.41 11.67 -3.13
C ASP A 194 2.72 12.40 -2.79
N ALA A 195 3.78 12.18 -3.58
CA ALA A 195 5.04 12.88 -3.43
C ALA A 195 4.90 14.39 -3.66
N ARG A 196 4.13 14.81 -4.68
CA ARG A 196 3.87 16.23 -4.96
C ARG A 196 3.02 16.88 -3.85
N MET A 197 1.98 16.21 -3.39
CA MET A 197 1.07 16.69 -2.35
C MET A 197 1.79 16.82 -1.01
N THR A 198 2.62 15.83 -0.64
CA THR A 198 3.38 15.83 0.60
C THR A 198 4.38 16.99 0.66
N ARG A 199 5.09 17.29 -0.44
CA ARG A 199 6.02 18.44 -0.48
C ARG A 199 5.31 19.77 -0.23
N ARG A 200 4.20 20.03 -0.93
CA ARG A 200 3.41 21.27 -0.78
C ARG A 200 2.79 21.42 0.61
N TYR A 201 2.34 20.31 1.18
CA TYR A 201 1.76 20.28 2.51
C TYR A 201 2.78 20.55 3.60
N ARG A 202 3.95 19.89 3.56
CA ARG A 202 5.01 20.11 4.56
C ARG A 202 5.48 21.55 4.59
N SER A 203 5.60 22.21 3.43
CA SER A 203 5.94 23.64 3.39
C SER A 203 4.88 24.55 4.00
N ALA A 204 3.60 24.19 3.91
CA ALA A 204 2.50 25.01 4.42
C ALA A 204 2.24 24.82 5.92
N ILE A 205 2.52 23.63 6.47
CA ILE A 205 2.20 23.32 7.87
C ILE A 205 3.35 23.59 8.85
N ILE A 206 4.59 23.64 8.35
CA ILE A 206 5.79 23.90 9.17
C ILE A 206 6.08 25.40 9.31
N GLN A 207 5.43 26.24 8.50
CA GLN A 207 5.35 27.69 8.72
C GLN A 207 4.55 28.00 9.98
#